data_AF-C4VC94-F1
#
_entry.id   AF-C4VC94-F1
#
_cell.length_a   1.000
_cell.length_b   1.000
_cell.length_c   1.000
_cell.angle_alpha   90.00
_cell.angle_beta   90.00
_cell.angle_gamma   90.00
#
_symmetry.space_group_name_H-M   'P 1'
#
loop_
_entity.id
_entity.type
_entity.pdbx_description
1 polymer ?
#
loop_
_entity_poly.entity_id
_entity_poly.type
_entity_poly.pdbx_seq_one_letter_code
_entity_poly.pdbx_strand_id
1 'polypeptide(L)'
;MNDIETFCLSENTKKFLFELVEFLREVAQFIVSFKSHFNPRKHNKCNVISNLTLIETTMNEIILKFDSKEIEIFLNQVIQKNDSAKFSDLNVQKVLSEILYNIQWFEKRFKLYVYNIIRLKNFLKKL
;
A
#
# COMPACT_ATOMS: atom_id res chain seq x y z
N MET A 1 5.59 1.37 -21.84
CA MET A 1 5.00 1.04 -20.52
C MET A 1 3.81 0.17 -20.83
N ASN A 2 3.82 -1.10 -20.42
CA ASN A 2 2.74 -2.03 -20.76
C ASN A 2 1.51 -1.65 -19.95
N ASP A 3 0.41 -1.35 -20.64
CA ASP A 3 -0.83 -0.93 -20.01
C ASP A 3 -1.61 -2.16 -19.55
N ILE A 4 -2.15 -2.16 -18.33
CA ILE A 4 -2.93 -3.28 -17.79
C ILE A 4 -4.17 -3.54 -18.68
N GLU A 5 -4.69 -2.50 -19.34
CA GLU A 5 -5.78 -2.60 -20.31
C GLU A 5 -5.45 -3.55 -21.48
N THR A 6 -4.18 -3.59 -21.89
CA THR A 6 -3.71 -4.40 -23.03
C THR A 6 -3.54 -5.88 -22.68
N PHE A 7 -3.61 -6.24 -21.40
CA PHE A 7 -3.48 -7.62 -20.98
C PHE A 7 -4.76 -8.43 -21.23
N CYS A 8 -4.60 -9.68 -21.66
CA CYS A 8 -5.70 -10.62 -21.81
C CYS A 8 -6.16 -11.18 -20.44
N LEU A 9 -6.64 -10.29 -19.57
CA LEU A 9 -7.18 -10.58 -18.25
C LEU A 9 -8.71 -10.41 -18.25
N SER A 10 -9.38 -11.04 -17.29
CA SER A 10 -10.82 -10.80 -17.11
C SER A 10 -11.09 -9.35 -16.71
N GLU A 11 -12.22 -8.77 -17.13
CA GLU A 11 -12.60 -7.41 -16.77
C GLU A 11 -12.63 -7.17 -15.26
N ASN A 12 -13.09 -8.16 -14.49
CA ASN A 12 -13.08 -8.09 -13.03
C ASN A 12 -11.66 -8.01 -12.47
N THR A 13 -10.71 -8.76 -13.04
CA THR A 13 -9.29 -8.70 -12.65
C THR A 13 -8.69 -7.33 -12.96
N LYS A 14 -8.96 -6.79 -14.16
CA LYS A 14 -8.48 -5.45 -14.54
C LYS A 14 -9.02 -4.39 -13.60
N LYS A 15 -10.34 -4.40 -13.36
CA LYS A 15 -11.01 -3.47 -12.45
C LYS A 15 -10.42 -3.52 -11.03
N PHE A 16 -10.22 -4.72 -10.50
CA PHE A 16 -9.57 -4.90 -9.19
C PHE A 16 -8.16 -4.32 -9.14
N LEU A 17 -7.33 -4.58 -10.16
CA LEU A 17 -5.97 -4.03 -10.24
C LEU A 17 -5.97 -2.50 -10.29
N PHE A 18 -6.91 -1.89 -11.03
CA PHE A 18 -7.07 -0.45 -11.08
C PHE A 18 -7.46 0.12 -9.71
N GLU A 19 -8.51 -0.41 -9.09
CA GLU A 19 -8.96 0.01 -7.75
C GLU A 19 -7.85 -0.12 -6.69
N LEU A 20 -7.06 -1.20 -6.78
CA LEU A 20 -5.91 -1.42 -5.92
C LEU A 20 -4.82 -0.35 -6.10
N VAL A 21 -4.49 0.01 -7.34
CA VAL A 21 -3.50 1.07 -7.63
C VAL A 21 -4.00 2.43 -7.15
N GLU A 22 -5.28 2.73 -7.34
CA GLU A 22 -5.88 3.98 -6.85
C GLU A 22 -5.83 4.08 -5.33
N PHE A 23 -6.19 2.99 -4.64
CA PHE A 23 -6.07 2.91 -3.19
C PHE A 23 -4.63 3.16 -2.71
N LEU A 24 -3.65 2.48 -3.33
CA LEU A 24 -2.23 2.67 -2.98
C LEU A 24 -1.75 4.10 -3.22
N ARG A 25 -2.24 4.75 -4.29
CA ARG A 25 -1.98 6.17 -4.57
C ARG A 25 -2.52 7.07 -3.46
N GLU A 26 -3.75 6.85 -3.02
CA GLU A 26 -4.37 7.63 -1.94
C GLU A 26 -3.60 7.48 -0.62
N VAL A 27 -3.20 6.25 -0.26
CA VAL A 27 -2.38 6.01 0.93
C VAL A 27 -1.02 6.71 0.83
N ALA A 28 -0.37 6.66 -0.35
CA ALA A 28 0.89 7.36 -0.56
C ALA A 28 0.74 8.89 -0.41
N GLN A 29 -0.33 9.47 -0.96
CA GLN A 29 -0.64 10.89 -0.83
C GLN A 29 -0.91 11.29 0.62
N PHE A 30 -1.62 10.45 1.39
CA PHE A 30 -1.81 10.65 2.83
C PHE A 30 -0.48 10.72 3.57
N ILE A 31 0.46 9.79 3.30
CA ILE A 31 1.79 9.78 3.93
C ILE A 31 2.60 11.04 3.58
N VAL A 32 2.56 11.49 2.32
CA VAL A 32 3.26 12.71 1.88
C VAL A 32 2.65 13.95 2.55
N SER A 33 1.32 14.03 2.60
CA SER A 33 0.60 15.13 3.24
C SER A 33 0.95 15.21 4.73
N PHE A 34 1.03 14.06 5.41
CA PHE A 34 1.52 14.00 6.78
C PHE A 34 2.93 14.60 6.95
N LYS A 35 3.89 14.19 6.10
CA LYS A 35 5.27 14.72 6.19
C LYS A 35 5.31 16.24 6.07
N SER A 36 4.47 16.83 5.22
CA SER A 36 4.38 18.30 5.07
C SER A 36 3.71 18.98 6.27
N HIS A 37 2.72 18.33 6.90
CA HIS A 37 2.02 18.84 8.06
C HIS A 37 2.91 18.81 9.32
N PHE A 38 3.83 17.85 9.39
CA PHE A 38 4.75 17.70 10.52
C PHE A 38 6.00 18.58 10.33
N ASN A 39 5.84 19.90 10.42
CA ASN A 39 6.97 20.82 10.51
C ASN A 39 7.22 21.19 11.99
N PRO A 40 8.16 20.52 12.69
CA PRO A 40 8.30 20.58 14.14
C PRO A 40 8.66 21.97 14.70
N ARG A 41 8.96 22.95 13.84
CA ARG A 41 9.40 24.29 14.26
C ARG A 41 8.29 25.15 14.89
N LYS A 42 7.00 24.76 14.85
CA LYS A 42 5.88 25.61 15.31
C LYS A 42 4.80 24.94 16.17
N HIS A 43 4.94 23.66 16.53
CA HIS A 43 3.85 22.95 17.22
C HIS A 43 4.14 22.68 18.69
N ASN A 44 3.16 23.03 19.55
CA ASN A 44 3.04 22.56 20.93
C ASN A 44 3.12 21.01 20.97
N LYS A 45 3.88 20.46 21.92
CA LYS A 45 4.06 19.02 22.16
C LYS A 45 2.75 18.21 22.18
N CYS A 46 1.70 18.70 22.84
CA CYS A 46 0.39 18.05 22.88
C CYS A 46 -0.26 17.97 21.49
N ASN A 47 -0.11 19.01 20.65
CA ASN A 47 -0.62 19.00 19.27
C ASN A 47 0.14 17.97 18.43
N VAL A 48 1.45 17.88 18.63
CA VAL A 48 2.31 16.88 17.97
C VAL A 48 1.86 15.46 18.34
N ILE A 49 1.64 15.18 19.63
CA ILE A 49 1.18 13.86 20.10
C ILE A 49 -0.23 13.53 19.60
N SER A 50 -1.14 14.51 19.59
CA SER A 50 -2.50 14.35 19.07
C SER A 50 -2.48 13.97 17.59
N ASN A 51 -1.72 14.72 16.78
CA ASN A 51 -1.55 14.44 15.36
C ASN A 51 -0.97 13.04 15.11
N LEU A 52 0.10 12.66 15.84
CA LEU A 52 0.67 11.31 15.74
C LEU A 52 -0.33 10.21 16.11
N THR A 53 -1.21 10.47 17.09
CA THR A 53 -2.26 9.52 17.48
C THR A 53 -3.28 9.34 16.37
N LEU A 54 -3.75 10.44 15.76
CA LEU A 54 -4.67 10.36 14.63
C LEU A 54 -4.09 9.54 13.48
N ILE A 55 -2.82 9.78 13.14
CA ILE A 55 -2.15 9.09 12.04
C ILE A 55 -1.97 7.61 12.33
N GLU A 56 -1.56 7.26 13.56
CA GLU A 56 -1.48 5.86 13.97
C GLU A 56 -2.81 5.15 13.81
N THR A 57 -3.92 5.77 14.25
CA THR A 57 -5.26 5.22 14.08
C THR A 57 -5.59 5.03 12.61
N THR A 58 -5.42 6.06 11.77
CA THR A 58 -5.70 6.00 10.33
C THR A 58 -4.86 4.91 9.65
N MET A 59 -3.57 4.80 9.97
CA MET A 59 -2.72 3.78 9.38
C MET A 59 -3.08 2.36 9.85
N ASN A 60 -3.47 2.18 11.10
CA ASN A 60 -3.96 0.88 11.58
C ASN A 60 -5.28 0.49 10.89
N GLU A 61 -6.19 1.43 10.66
CA GLU A 61 -7.41 1.17 9.88
C GLU A 61 -7.09 0.78 8.43
N ILE A 62 -6.11 1.44 7.80
CA ILE A 62 -5.61 1.07 6.47
C ILE A 62 -5.09 -0.37 6.47
N ILE A 63 -4.29 -0.77 7.46
CA ILE A 63 -3.79 -2.16 7.58
C ILE A 63 -4.94 -3.16 7.72
N LEU A 64 -5.96 -2.84 8.53
CA LEU A 64 -7.10 -3.74 8.74
C LEU A 64 -7.94 -3.92 7.48
N LYS A 65 -8.07 -2.87 6.65
CA LYS A 65 -8.83 -2.91 5.39
C LYS A 65 -8.02 -3.46 4.22
N PHE A 66 -6.69 -3.35 4.27
CA PHE A 66 -5.79 -3.83 3.24
C PHE A 66 -5.33 -5.25 3.57
N ASP A 67 -6.12 -6.25 3.18
CA ASP A 67 -5.70 -7.65 3.30
C ASP A 67 -4.72 -8.00 2.18
N SER A 68 -3.44 -7.69 2.41
CA SER A 68 -2.36 -7.99 1.48
C SER A 68 -2.22 -9.48 1.18
N LYS A 69 -2.64 -10.35 2.11
CA LYS A 69 -2.59 -11.80 1.95
C LYS A 69 -3.67 -12.27 0.99
N GLU A 70 -4.87 -11.72 1.09
CA GLU A 70 -5.94 -11.97 0.12
C GLU A 70 -5.54 -11.49 -1.29
N ILE A 71 -4.95 -10.29 -1.39
CA ILE A 71 -4.41 -9.75 -2.66
C ILE A 71 -3.32 -10.67 -3.22
N GLU A 72 -2.39 -11.16 -2.39
CA GLU A 72 -1.33 -12.08 -2.79
C GLU A 72 -1.91 -13.42 -3.31
N ILE A 73 -2.86 -14.00 -2.59
CA ILE A 73 -3.54 -15.24 -3.01
C ILE A 73 -4.22 -15.03 -4.36
N PHE A 74 -4.96 -13.94 -4.52
CA PHE A 74 -5.64 -13.60 -5.77
C PHE A 74 -4.65 -13.45 -6.94
N LEU A 75 -3.59 -12.64 -6.78
CA LEU A 75 -2.60 -12.43 -7.82
C LEU A 75 -1.88 -13.71 -8.21
N ASN A 76 -1.54 -14.56 -7.24
CA ASN A 76 -0.94 -15.87 -7.50
C ASN A 76 -1.88 -16.78 -8.32
N GLN A 77 -3.18 -16.78 -8.01
CA GLN A 77 -4.17 -17.53 -8.81
C GLN A 77 -4.28 -17.00 -10.24
N VAL A 78 -4.27 -15.67 -10.43
CA VAL A 78 -4.30 -15.05 -11.76
C VAL A 78 -3.05 -15.43 -12.56
N ILE A 79 -1.86 -15.37 -11.93
CA ILE A 79 -0.59 -15.77 -12.56
C ILE A 79 -0.62 -17.24 -12.98
N GLN A 80 -0.99 -18.15 -12.07
CA GLN A 80 -1.07 -19.59 -12.35
C GLN A 80 -2.06 -19.92 -13.49
N LYS A 81 -3.21 -19.24 -13.52
CA LYS A 81 -4.20 -19.43 -14.58
C LYS A 81 -3.66 -18.98 -15.94
N ASN A 82 -2.94 -17.86 -15.99
CA ASN A 82 -2.33 -17.36 -17.21
C ASN A 82 -1.20 -18.29 -17.71
N ASP A 83 -0.41 -18.85 -16.80
CA ASP A 83 0.67 -19.82 -17.14
C ASP A 83 0.12 -21.09 -17.80
N SER A 84 -1.09 -21.52 -17.41
CA SER A 84 -1.76 -22.69 -17.98
C SER A 84 -2.40 -22.45 -19.36
N ALA A 85 -2.57 -21.19 -19.76
CA ALA A 85 -3.16 -20.85 -21.05
C ALA A 85 -2.12 -20.97 -22.16
N LYS A 86 -2.48 -21.58 -23.30
CA LYS A 86 -1.62 -21.77 -24.50
C LYS A 86 -1.07 -20.46 -25.13
N PHE A 87 -1.38 -19.31 -24.55
CA PHE A 87 -1.02 -17.97 -25.02
C PHE A 87 -0.42 -17.13 -23.86
N SER A 88 0.42 -17.73 -23.02
CA SER A 88 1.12 -16.98 -21.97
C SER A 88 2.05 -15.95 -22.62
N ASP A 89 1.60 -14.70 -22.60
CA ASP A 89 2.48 -13.59 -22.90
C ASP A 89 3.44 -13.43 -21.71
N LEU A 90 4.69 -13.86 -21.89
CA LEU A 90 5.78 -13.74 -20.90
C LEU A 90 5.87 -12.31 -20.31
N ASN A 91 5.44 -11.31 -21.07
CA ASN A 91 5.41 -9.92 -20.61
C ASN A 91 4.32 -9.68 -19.55
N VAL A 92 3.14 -10.31 -19.67
CA VAL A 92 2.04 -10.18 -18.69
C VAL A 92 2.43 -10.82 -17.37
N GLN A 93 3.03 -12.01 -17.41
CA GLN A 93 3.47 -12.72 -16.21
C GLN A 93 4.48 -11.88 -15.42
N LYS A 94 5.49 -11.35 -16.10
CA LYS A 94 6.50 -10.49 -15.48
C LYS A 94 5.88 -9.26 -14.81
N VAL A 95 4.94 -8.60 -15.47
CA VAL A 95 4.27 -7.41 -14.91
C VAL A 95 3.42 -7.77 -13.70
N LEU A 96 2.66 -8.87 -13.73
CA LEU A 96 1.87 -9.32 -12.58
C LEU A 96 2.76 -9.69 -11.38
N SER A 97 3.90 -10.35 -11.62
CA SER A 97 4.88 -10.63 -10.58
C SER A 97 5.53 -9.37 -10.01
N GLU A 98 5.82 -8.37 -10.85
CA GLU A 98 6.31 -7.05 -10.40
C GLU A 98 5.26 -6.32 -9.55
N ILE A 99 3.98 -6.35 -9.95
CA ILE A 99 2.87 -5.77 -9.16
C ILE A 99 2.80 -6.44 -7.78
N LEU A 100 2.81 -7.78 -7.73
CA LEU A 100 2.80 -8.53 -6.48
C LEU A 100 3.99 -8.14 -5.58
N TYR A 101 5.19 -8.11 -6.14
CA TYR A 101 6.39 -7.69 -5.42
C TYR A 101 6.26 -6.28 -4.84
N ASN A 102 5.75 -5.34 -5.64
CA ASN A 102 5.58 -3.95 -5.22
C ASN A 102 4.56 -3.82 -4.08
N ILE A 103 3.46 -4.59 -4.10
CA ILE A 103 2.46 -4.62 -3.03
C ILE A 103 3.07 -5.15 -1.73
N GLN A 104 3.79 -6.27 -1.79
CA GLN A 104 4.47 -6.85 -0.62
C GLN A 104 5.53 -5.90 -0.05
N TRP A 105 6.27 -5.23 -0.93
CA TRP A 105 7.27 -4.24 -0.52
C TRP A 105 6.61 -3.02 0.15
N PHE A 106 5.52 -2.51 -0.44
CA PHE A 106 4.74 -1.41 0.11
C PHE A 106 4.24 -1.74 1.52
N GLU A 107 3.66 -2.92 1.71
CA GLU A 107 3.14 -3.37 3.01
C GLU A 107 4.23 -3.38 4.08
N LYS A 108 5.39 -3.97 3.77
CA LYS A 108 6.54 -4.01 4.70
C LYS A 108 6.98 -2.60 5.10
N ARG A 109 7.05 -1.68 4.13
CA ARG A 109 7.44 -0.28 4.37
C ARG A 109 6.37 0.45 5.19
N PHE A 110 5.10 0.21 4.90
CA PHE A 110 3.97 0.80 5.61
C PHE A 110 3.96 0.39 7.08
N LYS A 111 4.09 -0.91 7.39
CA LYS A 111 4.21 -1.42 8.76
C LYS A 111 5.38 -0.80 9.52
N LEU A 112 6.52 -0.61 8.85
CA LEU A 112 7.68 0.06 9.44
C LEU A 112 7.40 1.55 9.75
N TYR A 113 6.66 2.25 8.89
CA TYR A 113 6.24 3.63 9.17
C TYR A 113 5.34 3.72 10.40
N VAL A 114 4.34 2.83 10.50
CA VAL A 114 3.46 2.75 11.69
C VAL A 114 4.27 2.52 12.96
N TYR A 115 5.18 1.55 12.94
CA TYR A 115 6.08 1.27 14.07
C TYR A 115 6.88 2.51 14.50
N ASN A 116 7.45 3.25 13.54
CA ASN A 116 8.24 4.44 13.82
C ASN A 116 7.40 5.59 14.39
N ILE A 117 6.15 5.75 13.92
CA ILE A 117 5.20 6.75 14.45
C ILE A 117 4.84 6.43 15.90
N ILE A 118 4.50 5.17 16.19
CA ILE A 118 4.22 4.71 17.56
C ILE A 118 5.42 4.99 18.47
N ARG A 119 6.64 4.64 18.02
CA ARG A 119 7.87 4.85 18.78
C ARG A 119 8.12 6.34 19.06
N LEU A 120 7.97 7.21 18.07
CA LEU A 120 8.12 8.66 18.22
C LEU A 120 7.09 9.23 19.20
N LYS A 121 5.81 8.83 19.05
CA LYS A 121 4.72 9.24 19.94
C LYS A 121 5.04 8.88 21.40
N ASN A 122 5.47 7.64 21.64
CA ASN A 122 5.79 7.15 22.97
C ASN A 122 7.03 7.83 23.57
N PHE A 123 8.02 8.19 22.75
CA PHE A 123 9.16 8.99 23.20
C PHE A 123 8.71 10.40 23.65
N LEU A 124 7.89 11.07 22.84
CA LEU A 124 7.38 12.41 23.15
C LEU A 124 6.52 12.43 24.42
N LYS A 125 5.78 11.35 24.73
CA LYS A 125 5.03 11.23 25.98
C LYS A 125 5.90 11.15 27.24
N LYS A 126 7.18 10.77 27.11
CA LYS A 126 8.12 10.59 28.23
C LYS A 126 8.98 11.83 28.51
N LEU A 127 9.19 12.67 27.50
CA LEU A 127 9.67 14.05 27.68
C LEU A 127 8.61 14.86 28.45
#